data_AF-A0A7S4PXR3-F1
#
_entry.id   AF-A0A7S4PXR3-F1
#
_cell.length_a   1.000
_cell.length_b   1.000
_cell.length_c   1.000
_cell.angle_alpha   90.00
_cell.angle_beta   90.00
_cell.angle_gamma   90.00
#
_symmetry.space_group_name_H-M   'P 1'
#
loop_
_entity.id
_entity.type
_entity.pdbx_description
1 polymer ?
#
loop_
_entity_poly.entity_id
_entity_poly.type
_entity_poly.pdbx_seq_one_letter_code
_entity_poly.pdbx_strand_id
1 'polypeptide(L)'
;VLAAGLAALLALLLAAPPAPGPREVEAAPLRTGARLHALDLRGSAPESWATLRAVYRRREAGEGIPTESTYGLLVVRVPDLPEGQVRVRTRYISIDPGPMRGQLGHGGAELSVSPQDPNAVWRVLPHIIRAEAVGTVEASRAEGLAVGALVRGGWGMTDMAQVPASEVQPLTEHHRQQPSLALGVLGVTGRTAFFGMRILDPKPGETLLVTGAAGATGSVAGQLGKIAGCRVIGSAGTAAK
;
A
#
# COMPACT_ATOMS: atom_id res chain seq x y z
N VAL A 1 -2.47 7.27 -47.24
CA VAL A 1 -1.49 7.77 -46.24
C VAL A 1 -1.88 7.41 -44.79
N LEU A 2 -3.16 7.29 -44.42
CA LEU A 2 -3.58 6.83 -43.08
C LEU A 2 -3.60 5.30 -42.86
N ALA A 3 -3.60 4.49 -43.92
CA ALA A 3 -3.61 3.01 -43.79
C ALA A 3 -2.20 2.37 -43.76
N ALA A 4 -1.16 3.06 -44.23
CA ALA A 4 0.22 2.55 -44.23
C ALA A 4 0.93 2.75 -42.87
N GLY A 5 0.53 3.78 -42.11
CA GLY A 5 1.09 4.05 -40.76
C GLY A 5 0.63 3.06 -39.70
N LEU A 6 -0.60 2.55 -39.79
CA LEU A 6 -1.15 1.59 -38.84
C LEU A 6 -0.54 0.18 -39.01
N ALA A 7 -0.24 -0.20 -40.25
CA ALA A 7 0.46 -1.45 -40.57
C ALA A 7 1.93 -1.45 -40.11
N ALA A 8 2.61 -0.29 -40.17
CA ALA A 8 3.96 -0.14 -39.64
C ALA A 8 4.00 -0.19 -38.09
N LEU A 9 2.99 0.35 -37.41
CA LEU A 9 2.85 0.26 -35.96
C LEU A 9 2.54 -1.18 -35.50
N LEU A 10 1.71 -1.92 -36.24
CA LEU A 10 1.41 -3.34 -36.01
C LEU A 10 2.59 -4.27 -36.33
N ALA A 11 3.41 -3.94 -37.34
CA ALA A 11 4.63 -4.68 -37.64
C ALA A 11 5.73 -4.48 -36.59
N LEU A 12 5.81 -3.28 -35.97
CA LEU A 12 6.67 -3.03 -34.81
C LEU A 12 6.21 -3.76 -33.54
N LEU A 13 4.90 -4.00 -33.40
CA LEU A 13 4.30 -4.85 -32.36
C LEU A 13 4.54 -6.36 -32.58
N LEU A 14 4.84 -6.78 -33.82
CA LEU A 14 5.06 -8.19 -34.21
C LEU A 14 6.53 -8.55 -34.49
N ALA A 15 7.43 -7.56 -34.58
CA ALA A 15 8.87 -7.76 -34.82
C ALA A 15 9.73 -7.71 -33.54
N ALA A 16 9.16 -7.34 -32.39
CA ALA A 16 9.82 -7.54 -31.13
C ALA A 16 9.73 -9.04 -30.78
N PRO A 17 10.85 -9.71 -30.39
CA PRO A 17 10.73 -11.05 -29.81
C PRO A 17 9.71 -10.97 -28.67
N PRO A 18 8.91 -12.02 -28.41
CA PRO A 18 8.08 -12.04 -27.23
C PRO A 18 8.99 -11.83 -26.03
N ALA A 19 8.97 -10.59 -25.54
CA ALA A 19 9.07 -10.25 -24.15
C ALA A 19 8.74 -11.50 -23.32
N PRO A 20 9.64 -12.06 -22.51
CA PRO A 20 9.34 -13.29 -21.81
C PRO A 20 8.04 -13.06 -21.04
N GLY A 21 7.01 -13.82 -21.37
CA GLY A 21 5.70 -13.70 -20.72
C GLY A 21 5.84 -13.85 -19.21
N PRO A 22 4.79 -13.54 -18.43
CA PRO A 22 4.70 -13.81 -17.00
C PRO A 22 5.43 -15.09 -16.60
N ARG A 23 6.45 -14.93 -15.77
CA ARG A 23 7.15 -16.06 -15.17
C ARG A 23 6.66 -16.19 -13.74
N GLU A 24 6.14 -17.37 -13.40
CA GLU A 24 6.14 -17.75 -12.00
C GLU A 24 7.59 -17.86 -11.56
N VAL A 25 7.93 -17.10 -10.54
CA VAL A 25 9.25 -17.13 -9.93
C VAL A 25 9.08 -17.53 -8.48
N GLU A 26 10.00 -18.36 -8.01
CA GLU A 26 10.05 -18.71 -6.61
C GLU A 26 10.66 -17.53 -5.86
N ALA A 27 9.87 -16.85 -5.03
CA ALA A 27 10.39 -15.82 -4.13
C ALA A 27 11.28 -16.48 -3.06
N ALA A 28 12.29 -15.74 -2.59
CA ALA A 28 13.11 -16.19 -1.47
C ALA A 28 12.22 -16.58 -0.27
N PRO A 29 12.53 -17.68 0.45
CA PRO A 29 11.71 -18.13 1.56
C PRO A 29 11.60 -17.03 2.63
N LEU A 30 10.39 -16.85 3.15
CA LEU A 30 10.14 -15.96 4.27
C LEU A 30 10.88 -16.45 5.51
N ARG A 31 11.05 -15.59 6.52
CA ARG A 31 11.62 -15.99 7.83
C ARG A 31 10.86 -17.15 8.48
N THR A 32 9.59 -17.33 8.12
CA THR A 32 8.73 -18.43 8.57
C THR A 32 8.97 -19.74 7.80
N GLY A 33 9.86 -19.75 6.79
CA GLY A 33 10.07 -20.87 5.87
C GLY A 33 8.99 -20.97 4.78
N ALA A 34 7.93 -20.18 4.87
CA ALA A 34 6.88 -20.14 3.86
C ALA A 34 7.41 -19.60 2.52
N ARG A 35 6.95 -20.21 1.43
CA ARG A 35 7.23 -19.76 0.07
C ARG A 35 6.11 -18.83 -0.40
N LEU A 36 6.48 -17.65 -0.87
CA LEU A 36 5.51 -16.73 -1.45
C LEU A 36 5.41 -17.00 -2.95
N HIS A 37 4.20 -17.10 -3.46
CA HIS A 37 3.95 -17.10 -4.90
C HIS A 37 4.38 -15.75 -5.48
N ALA A 38 5.15 -15.75 -6.56
CA ALA A 38 5.55 -14.51 -7.23
C ALA A 38 5.34 -14.57 -8.75
N LEU A 39 4.84 -13.46 -9.28
CA LEU A 39 4.58 -13.24 -10.70
C LEU A 39 5.51 -12.13 -11.21
N ASP A 40 6.44 -12.49 -12.09
CA ASP A 40 7.34 -11.55 -12.74
C ASP A 40 6.85 -11.22 -14.14
N LEU A 41 6.35 -10.00 -14.31
CA LEU A 41 5.86 -9.44 -15.56
C LEU A 41 6.87 -8.47 -16.19
N ARG A 42 8.13 -8.41 -15.73
CA ARG A 42 9.11 -7.45 -16.29
C ARG A 42 9.43 -7.71 -17.74
N GLY A 43 9.29 -8.96 -18.18
CA GLY A 43 9.59 -9.37 -19.55
C GLY A 43 8.77 -8.64 -20.60
N SER A 44 7.54 -8.23 -20.28
CA SER A 44 6.63 -7.48 -21.18
C SER A 44 6.93 -5.99 -21.35
N ALA A 45 8.01 -5.49 -20.75
CA ALA A 45 8.33 -4.06 -20.74
C ALA A 45 9.82 -3.77 -21.01
N PRO A 46 10.16 -2.58 -21.55
CA PRO A 46 11.55 -2.17 -21.80
C PRO A 46 12.44 -2.26 -20.55
N GLU A 47 13.72 -2.58 -20.71
CA GLU A 47 14.66 -2.68 -19.57
C GLU A 47 14.97 -1.36 -18.89
N SER A 48 14.81 -0.25 -19.61
CA SER A 48 14.99 1.11 -19.08
C SER A 48 13.93 1.51 -18.05
N TRP A 49 12.79 0.82 -18.03
CA TRP A 49 11.69 1.13 -17.12
C TRP A 49 11.99 0.68 -15.69
N ALA A 50 11.52 1.47 -14.72
CA ALA A 50 11.79 1.21 -13.31
C ALA A 50 11.03 -0.03 -12.82
N THR A 51 11.65 -0.82 -11.93
CA THR A 51 10.99 -1.99 -11.35
C THR A 51 10.14 -1.61 -10.14
N LEU A 52 8.90 -2.07 -10.13
CA LEU A 52 7.95 -1.98 -9.02
C LEU A 52 7.64 -3.38 -8.51
N ARG A 53 7.65 -3.54 -7.19
CA ARG A 53 7.18 -4.75 -6.50
C ARG A 53 5.93 -4.42 -5.71
N ALA A 54 4.92 -5.27 -5.80
CA ALA A 54 3.65 -5.10 -5.12
C ALA A 54 3.16 -6.38 -4.47
N VAL A 55 2.50 -6.27 -3.31
CA VAL A 55 1.77 -7.39 -2.70
C VAL A 55 0.33 -7.34 -3.17
N TYR A 56 -0.17 -8.46 -3.66
CA TYR A 56 -1.55 -8.62 -4.12
C TYR A 56 -2.24 -9.79 -3.42
N ARG A 57 -3.57 -9.81 -3.43
CA ARG A 57 -4.37 -10.94 -2.94
C ARG A 57 -4.57 -11.98 -4.04
N ARG A 58 -4.23 -13.24 -3.76
CA ARG A 58 -4.43 -14.35 -4.71
C ARG A 58 -5.89 -14.72 -4.87
N ARG A 59 -6.28 -15.19 -6.05
CA ARG A 59 -7.67 -15.60 -6.36
C ARG A 59 -8.07 -16.87 -5.61
N GLU A 60 -7.16 -17.84 -5.49
CA GLU A 60 -7.44 -19.11 -4.79
C GLU A 60 -7.57 -18.94 -3.27
N ALA A 61 -7.31 -17.74 -2.74
CA ALA A 61 -7.52 -17.44 -1.35
C ALA A 61 -9.03 -17.46 -1.04
N GLY A 62 -9.47 -18.49 -0.33
CA GLY A 62 -10.85 -18.60 0.15
C GLY A 62 -11.20 -17.51 1.17
N GLU A 63 -12.41 -17.59 1.69
CA GLU A 63 -12.81 -16.79 2.85
C GLU A 63 -12.15 -17.33 4.12
N GLY A 64 -11.87 -16.45 5.09
CA GLY A 64 -11.30 -16.85 6.38
C GLY A 64 -10.15 -15.98 6.85
N ILE A 65 -9.40 -16.48 7.84
CA ILE A 65 -8.22 -15.80 8.38
C ILE A 65 -7.13 -15.82 7.29
N PRO A 66 -6.59 -14.65 6.89
CA PRO A 66 -5.50 -14.60 5.93
C PRO A 66 -4.29 -15.38 6.41
N THR A 67 -3.71 -16.12 5.47
CA THR A 67 -2.44 -16.83 5.63
C THR A 67 -1.45 -16.34 4.57
N GLU A 68 -0.23 -16.84 4.59
CA GLU A 68 0.79 -16.54 3.58
C GLU A 68 0.31 -16.90 2.17
N SER A 69 -0.49 -17.96 2.01
CA SER A 69 -1.06 -18.35 0.71
C SER A 69 -2.16 -17.40 0.22
N THR A 70 -2.65 -16.49 1.06
CA THR A 70 -3.61 -15.44 0.67
C THR A 70 -2.97 -14.41 -0.25
N TYR A 71 -1.65 -14.28 -0.21
CA TYR A 71 -0.91 -13.19 -0.85
C TYR A 71 0.11 -13.69 -1.87
N GLY A 72 0.44 -12.83 -2.82
CA GLY A 72 1.50 -13.04 -3.79
C GLY A 72 2.33 -11.77 -4.00
N LEU A 73 3.54 -11.94 -4.52
CA LEU A 73 4.41 -10.83 -4.94
C LEU A 73 4.32 -10.64 -6.45
N LEU A 74 3.96 -9.45 -6.86
CA LEU A 74 3.99 -9.03 -8.25
C LEU A 74 5.25 -8.21 -8.48
N VAL A 75 5.95 -8.49 -9.58
CA VAL A 75 7.07 -7.68 -10.06
C VAL A 75 6.75 -7.18 -11.45
N VAL A 76 6.66 -5.86 -11.62
CA VAL A 76 6.39 -5.21 -12.92
C VAL A 76 7.44 -4.16 -13.21
N ARG A 77 7.50 -3.71 -14.46
CA ARG A 77 8.18 -2.45 -14.80
C ARG A 77 7.16 -1.34 -15.00
N VAL A 78 7.48 -0.14 -14.55
CA VAL A 78 6.66 1.06 -14.75
C VAL A 78 7.33 2.01 -15.75
N PRO A 79 6.55 2.67 -16.64
CA PRO A 79 7.08 3.62 -17.62
C PRO A 79 7.87 4.76 -17.01
N ASP A 80 8.55 5.50 -17.89
CA ASP A 80 9.16 6.78 -17.54
C ASP A 80 8.16 7.71 -16.86
N LEU A 81 8.67 8.53 -15.95
CA LEU A 81 7.84 9.40 -15.12
C LEU A 81 7.10 10.41 -16.03
N PRO A 82 5.75 10.45 -16.02
CA PRO A 82 4.99 11.43 -16.78
C PRO A 82 5.02 12.81 -16.13
N GLU A 83 4.64 13.83 -16.90
CA GLU A 83 4.46 15.19 -16.38
C GLU A 83 3.38 15.24 -15.29
N GLY A 84 3.59 16.07 -14.27
CA GLY A 84 2.68 16.20 -13.12
C GLY A 84 2.73 15.04 -12.12
N GLN A 85 3.61 14.06 -12.33
CA GLN A 85 3.75 12.90 -11.44
C GLN A 85 5.06 12.91 -10.65
N VAL A 86 5.04 12.15 -9.57
CA VAL A 86 6.21 11.86 -8.74
C VAL A 86 6.43 10.36 -8.64
N ARG A 87 7.70 9.98 -8.52
CA ARG A 87 8.10 8.63 -8.14
C ARG A 87 8.57 8.64 -6.69
N VAL A 88 8.00 7.77 -5.89
CA VAL A 88 8.19 7.72 -4.44
C VAL A 88 8.73 6.35 -4.06
N ARG A 89 9.89 6.31 -3.40
CA ARG A 89 10.40 5.11 -2.75
C ARG A 89 9.66 4.88 -1.44
N THR A 90 8.94 3.78 -1.32
CA THR A 90 8.22 3.46 -0.08
C THR A 90 9.21 3.19 1.06
N ARG A 91 8.94 3.78 2.23
CA ARG A 91 9.72 3.60 3.48
C ARG A 91 8.93 2.84 4.53
N TYR A 92 7.64 3.16 4.65
CA TYR A 92 6.74 2.56 5.63
C TYR A 92 5.38 2.32 4.99
N ILE A 93 4.72 1.24 5.41
CA ILE A 93 3.39 0.83 4.95
C ILE A 93 2.56 0.57 6.20
N SER A 94 1.32 1.07 6.22
CA SER A 94 0.39 0.82 7.31
C SER A 94 -0.27 -0.55 7.15
N ILE A 95 -0.38 -1.28 8.26
CA ILE A 95 -1.04 -2.58 8.32
C ILE A 95 -2.28 -2.42 9.19
N ASP A 96 -3.40 -2.07 8.55
CA ASP A 96 -4.64 -1.73 9.25
C ASP A 96 -5.72 -2.82 9.10
N PRO A 97 -6.36 -3.26 10.20
CA PRO A 97 -7.40 -4.29 10.14
C PRO A 97 -8.58 -3.94 9.23
N GLY A 98 -8.96 -2.66 9.15
CA GLY A 98 -10.09 -2.21 8.34
C GLY A 98 -9.87 -2.42 6.84
N PRO A 99 -8.88 -1.77 6.22
CA PRO A 99 -8.50 -1.98 4.82
C PRO A 99 -8.19 -3.45 4.51
N MET A 100 -7.43 -4.14 5.38
CA MET A 100 -7.11 -5.54 5.14
C MET A 100 -8.38 -6.41 5.15
N ARG A 101 -9.22 -6.34 6.19
CA ARG A 101 -10.43 -7.17 6.31
C ARG A 101 -11.51 -6.79 5.29
N GLY A 102 -11.70 -5.51 4.99
CA GLY A 102 -12.68 -5.04 4.00
C GLY A 102 -12.34 -5.49 2.57
N GLN A 103 -11.06 -5.51 2.22
CA GLN A 103 -10.58 -6.02 0.92
C GLN A 103 -10.65 -7.55 0.80
N LEU A 104 -10.74 -8.25 1.94
CA LEU A 104 -10.92 -9.69 2.01
C LEU A 104 -12.39 -10.12 2.07
N GLY A 105 -13.28 -9.21 2.51
CA GLY A 105 -14.66 -9.53 2.90
C GLY A 105 -15.70 -9.41 1.80
N HIS A 106 -15.67 -8.37 0.95
CA HIS A 106 -16.68 -8.18 -0.10
C HIS A 106 -16.05 -7.53 -1.35
N GLY A 107 -16.08 -8.24 -2.47
CA GLY A 107 -15.67 -7.70 -3.78
C GLY A 107 -14.17 -7.43 -3.93
N GLY A 108 -13.32 -8.17 -3.20
CA GLY A 108 -11.88 -8.15 -3.43
C GLY A 108 -11.60 -8.45 -4.90
N ALA A 109 -10.95 -7.50 -5.58
CA ALA A 109 -10.67 -7.62 -7.00
C ALA A 109 -10.01 -8.98 -7.29
N GLU A 110 -10.49 -9.62 -8.33
CA GLU A 110 -10.33 -11.05 -8.61
C GLU A 110 -9.29 -11.27 -9.73
N LEU A 111 -8.19 -11.95 -9.45
CA LEU A 111 -7.12 -12.12 -10.44
C LEU A 111 -7.29 -13.41 -11.26
N SER A 112 -7.84 -13.28 -12.47
CA SER A 112 -7.61 -14.23 -13.57
C SER A 112 -6.79 -13.53 -14.64
N VAL A 113 -5.47 -13.73 -14.60
CA VAL A 113 -4.52 -13.17 -15.57
C VAL A 113 -4.04 -14.32 -16.45
N SER A 114 -4.39 -14.29 -17.73
CA SER A 114 -3.84 -15.21 -18.72
C SER A 114 -2.36 -14.90 -18.93
N PRO A 115 -1.44 -15.89 -18.90
CA PRO A 115 -0.02 -15.65 -19.10
C PRO A 115 0.37 -15.03 -20.45
N GLN A 116 -0.56 -14.96 -21.41
CA GLN A 116 -0.31 -14.36 -22.73
C GLN A 116 -0.87 -12.94 -22.87
N ASP A 117 -1.42 -12.34 -21.81
CA ASP A 117 -2.06 -11.02 -21.88
C ASP A 117 -1.04 -9.86 -21.78
N PRO A 118 -0.81 -9.09 -22.84
CA PRO A 118 0.10 -7.93 -22.82
C PRO A 118 -0.40 -6.79 -21.91
N ASN A 119 -1.68 -6.78 -21.54
CA ASN A 119 -2.26 -5.81 -20.61
C ASN A 119 -2.26 -6.30 -19.15
N ALA A 120 -1.63 -7.44 -18.86
CA ALA A 120 -1.58 -8.03 -17.52
C ALA A 120 -1.23 -7.00 -16.45
N VAL A 121 -0.19 -6.18 -16.66
CA VAL A 121 0.27 -5.12 -15.73
C VAL A 121 -0.87 -4.18 -15.33
N TRP A 122 -1.68 -3.70 -16.28
CA TRP A 122 -2.77 -2.77 -15.97
C TRP A 122 -3.94 -3.44 -15.24
N ARG A 123 -4.15 -4.74 -15.49
CA ARG A 123 -5.20 -5.52 -14.80
C ARG A 123 -4.80 -5.87 -13.37
N VAL A 124 -3.51 -6.02 -13.03
CA VAL A 124 -3.07 -6.30 -11.64
C VAL A 124 -2.98 -5.07 -10.74
N LEU A 125 -2.73 -3.86 -11.26
CA LEU A 125 -2.60 -2.65 -10.42
C LEU A 125 -3.82 -2.36 -9.51
N PRO A 126 -5.08 -2.56 -9.94
CA PRO A 126 -6.25 -2.41 -9.07
C PRO A 126 -6.36 -3.44 -7.94
N HIS A 127 -5.58 -4.52 -8.00
CA HIS A 127 -5.62 -5.68 -7.09
C HIS A 127 -4.50 -5.65 -6.04
N ILE A 128 -3.65 -4.61 -6.08
CA ILE A 128 -2.67 -4.33 -5.04
C ILE A 128 -3.41 -4.06 -3.73
N ILE A 129 -2.93 -4.67 -2.65
CA ILE A 129 -3.52 -4.46 -1.33
C ILE A 129 -3.39 -2.97 -0.99
N ARG A 130 -4.53 -2.30 -0.77
CA ARG A 130 -4.51 -0.87 -0.47
C ARG A 130 -4.03 -0.66 0.95
N ALA A 131 -3.15 0.32 1.11
CA ALA A 131 -2.54 0.72 2.36
C ALA A 131 -2.15 2.19 2.27
N GLU A 132 -2.24 2.92 3.39
CA GLU A 132 -1.51 4.17 3.54
C GLU A 132 -0.02 3.87 3.65
N ALA A 133 0.81 4.71 3.06
CA ALA A 133 2.25 4.56 3.06
C ALA A 133 2.94 5.91 3.19
N VAL A 134 4.19 5.85 3.65
CA VAL A 134 5.13 6.98 3.70
C VAL A 134 6.35 6.63 2.87
N GLY A 135 6.83 7.58 2.09
CA GLY A 135 7.99 7.39 1.23
C GLY A 135 8.78 8.65 0.97
N THR A 136 9.89 8.48 0.27
CA THR A 136 10.77 9.57 -0.16
C THR A 136 10.61 9.76 -1.66
N VAL A 137 10.37 10.99 -2.12
CA VAL A 137 10.36 11.31 -3.56
C VAL A 137 11.76 11.03 -4.14
N GLU A 138 11.86 10.09 -5.07
CA GLU A 138 13.12 9.74 -5.76
C GLU A 138 13.23 10.41 -7.14
N ALA A 139 12.11 10.73 -7.77
CA ALA A 139 12.04 11.53 -8.99
C ALA A 139 10.76 12.37 -9.00
N SER A 140 10.81 13.56 -9.60
CA SER A 140 9.66 14.45 -9.70
C SER A 140 9.63 15.14 -11.07
N ARG A 141 8.44 15.17 -11.67
CA ARG A 141 8.09 16.03 -12.81
C ARG A 141 6.86 16.85 -12.48
N ALA A 142 6.70 17.21 -11.21
CA ALA A 142 5.60 18.01 -10.72
C ALA A 142 6.14 19.26 -10.03
N GLU A 143 5.43 20.37 -10.21
CA GLU A 143 5.70 21.59 -9.44
C GLU A 143 5.38 21.37 -7.96
N GLY A 144 6.18 21.97 -7.07
CA GLY A 144 5.92 21.97 -5.62
C GLY A 144 6.33 20.72 -4.84
N LEU A 145 6.81 19.65 -5.50
CA LEU A 145 7.34 18.45 -4.83
C LEU A 145 8.77 18.16 -5.28
N ALA A 146 9.73 18.45 -4.42
CA ALA A 146 11.14 18.23 -4.68
C ALA A 146 11.57 16.78 -4.42
N VAL A 147 12.59 16.33 -5.15
CA VAL A 147 13.31 15.08 -4.84
C VAL A 147 13.87 15.16 -3.42
N GLY A 148 13.78 14.06 -2.67
CA GLY A 148 14.16 13.98 -1.26
C GLY A 148 13.04 14.34 -0.28
N ALA A 149 11.93 14.93 -0.75
CA ALA A 149 10.79 15.21 0.11
C ALA A 149 10.18 13.92 0.67
N LEU A 150 9.80 13.95 1.95
CA LEU A 150 8.99 12.89 2.56
C LEU A 150 7.52 13.17 2.30
N VAL A 151 6.80 12.15 1.84
CA VAL A 151 5.38 12.25 1.50
C VAL A 151 4.59 11.07 2.08
N ARG A 152 3.29 11.27 2.32
CA ARG A 152 2.32 10.20 2.61
C ARG A 152 1.26 10.12 1.51
N GLY A 153 0.67 8.95 1.34
CA GLY A 153 -0.40 8.72 0.37
C GLY A 153 -0.93 7.28 0.41
N GLY A 154 -1.93 6.99 -0.42
CA GLY A 154 -2.63 5.71 -0.45
C GLY A 154 -2.26 4.84 -1.65
N TRP A 155 -0.96 4.56 -1.85
CA TRP A 155 -0.48 3.84 -3.05
C TRP A 155 -0.36 2.31 -2.86
N GLY A 156 -0.76 1.78 -1.70
CA GLY A 156 -0.81 0.34 -1.50
C GLY A 156 0.50 -0.30 -1.06
N MET A 157 0.48 -1.63 -0.94
CA MET A 157 1.61 -2.43 -0.49
C MET A 157 2.67 -2.60 -1.59
N THR A 158 3.38 -1.52 -1.92
CA THR A 158 4.42 -1.50 -2.97
C THR A 158 5.75 -0.97 -2.45
N ASP A 159 6.86 -1.39 -3.07
CA ASP A 159 8.20 -0.87 -2.75
C ASP A 159 8.48 0.51 -3.36
N MET A 160 7.70 0.91 -4.36
CA MET A 160 7.73 2.21 -5.02
C MET A 160 6.33 2.56 -5.55
N ALA A 161 6.03 3.85 -5.64
CA ALA A 161 4.83 4.36 -6.28
C ALA A 161 5.18 5.40 -7.35
N GLN A 162 4.45 5.36 -8.47
CA GLN A 162 4.45 6.42 -9.48
C GLN A 162 3.03 6.95 -9.55
N VAL A 163 2.81 8.16 -9.04
CA VAL A 163 1.48 8.72 -8.79
C VAL A 163 1.43 10.20 -9.13
N PRO A 164 0.25 10.75 -9.45
CA PRO A 164 0.05 12.19 -9.53
C PRO A 164 0.51 12.89 -8.25
N ALA A 165 1.17 14.04 -8.39
CA ALA A 165 1.59 14.85 -7.24
C ALA A 165 0.42 15.24 -6.32
N SER A 166 -0.78 15.38 -6.88
CA SER A 166 -2.01 15.67 -6.14
C SER A 166 -2.49 14.55 -5.22
N GLU A 167 -2.01 13.32 -5.41
CA GLU A 167 -2.40 12.16 -4.60
C GLU A 167 -1.47 11.91 -3.40
N VAL A 168 -0.41 12.71 -3.27
CA VAL A 168 0.52 12.63 -2.15
C VAL A 168 0.54 13.93 -1.37
N GLN A 169 0.73 13.79 -0.06
CA GLN A 169 0.82 14.91 0.85
C GLN A 169 2.24 15.01 1.41
N PRO A 170 2.93 16.14 1.25
CA PRO A 170 4.19 16.40 1.93
C PRO A 170 4.04 16.24 3.44
N LEU A 171 4.98 15.54 4.06
CA LEU A 171 5.04 15.46 5.50
C LEU A 171 5.57 16.77 6.09
N THR A 172 4.89 17.28 7.11
CA THR A 172 5.30 18.47 7.86
C THR A 172 6.54 18.19 8.72
N GLU A 173 7.14 19.24 9.26
CA GLU A 173 8.32 19.14 10.14
C GLU A 173 8.10 18.23 11.36
N HIS A 174 6.87 18.19 11.90
CA HIS A 174 6.49 17.32 13.01
C HIS A 174 6.68 15.82 12.74
N HIS A 175 6.76 15.41 11.47
CA HIS A 175 6.99 14.02 11.09
C HIS A 175 8.47 13.72 10.81
N ARG A 176 9.34 14.73 10.63
CA ARG A 176 10.71 14.49 10.08
C ARG A 176 11.57 13.60 10.99
N GLN A 177 11.41 13.71 12.31
CA GLN A 177 12.19 12.91 13.25
C GLN A 177 11.75 11.44 13.27
N GLN A 178 10.45 11.16 13.04
CA GLN A 178 9.92 9.82 12.98
C GLN A 178 8.77 9.73 11.94
N PRO A 179 9.09 9.57 10.64
CA PRO A 179 8.10 9.67 9.57
C PRO A 179 6.98 8.62 9.65
N SER A 180 7.25 7.47 10.26
CA SER A 180 6.25 6.41 10.47
C SER A 180 5.08 6.85 11.36
N LEU A 181 5.24 7.88 12.20
CA LEU A 181 4.15 8.41 13.02
C LEU A 181 2.99 8.95 12.18
N ALA A 182 3.26 9.36 10.93
CA ALA A 182 2.25 9.82 9.98
C ALA A 182 1.23 8.73 9.59
N LEU A 183 1.55 7.45 9.86
CA LEU A 183 0.64 6.31 9.67
C LEU A 183 -0.03 5.87 10.99
N GLY A 184 0.55 6.25 12.13
CA GLY A 184 0.07 5.91 13.47
C GLY A 184 -0.65 7.07 14.15
N VAL A 185 -0.10 7.54 15.27
CA VAL A 185 -0.70 8.57 16.14
C VAL A 185 -0.91 9.92 15.43
N LEU A 186 -0.14 10.25 14.40
CA LEU A 186 -0.36 11.44 13.55
C LEU A 186 -1.14 11.10 12.26
N GLY A 187 -1.51 9.84 12.09
CA GLY A 187 -2.26 9.29 10.96
C GLY A 187 -3.72 8.98 11.29
N VAL A 188 -4.31 8.04 10.54
CA VAL A 188 -5.72 7.67 10.66
C VAL A 188 -6.07 7.10 12.04
N THR A 189 -5.18 6.33 12.66
CA THR A 189 -5.44 5.71 13.97
C THR A 189 -5.51 6.76 15.08
N GLY A 190 -4.57 7.71 15.12
CA GLY A 190 -4.62 8.80 16.09
C GLY A 190 -5.80 9.75 15.89
N ARG A 191 -6.13 10.11 14.63
CA ARG A 191 -7.34 10.88 14.32
C ARG A 191 -8.61 10.17 14.78
N THR A 192 -8.68 8.85 14.56
CA THR A 192 -9.83 8.03 14.98
C THR A 192 -10.01 8.08 16.49
N ALA A 193 -8.93 7.91 17.26
CA ALA A 193 -8.97 8.04 18.71
C ALA A 193 -9.38 9.46 19.13
N PHE A 194 -8.77 10.50 18.55
CA PHE A 194 -9.04 11.89 18.90
C PHE A 194 -10.50 12.28 18.65
N PHE A 195 -11.02 12.04 17.45
CA PHE A 195 -12.40 12.39 17.13
C PHE A 195 -13.41 11.50 17.87
N GLY A 196 -13.11 10.21 18.07
CA GLY A 196 -13.94 9.33 18.89
C GLY A 196 -14.08 9.85 20.32
N MET A 197 -12.98 10.30 20.92
CA MET A 197 -12.99 10.91 22.26
C MET A 197 -13.73 12.25 22.30
N ARG A 198 -13.69 13.04 21.21
CA ARG A 198 -14.45 14.29 21.10
C ARG A 198 -15.95 14.05 20.98
N ILE A 199 -16.36 12.96 20.34
CA ILE A 199 -17.77 12.55 20.25
C ILE A 199 -18.26 12.00 21.58
N LEU A 200 -17.45 11.16 22.24
CA LEU A 200 -17.77 10.60 23.55
C LEU A 200 -17.82 11.69 24.64
N ASP A 201 -16.98 12.72 24.52
CA ASP A 201 -16.87 13.87 25.42
C ASP A 201 -16.81 13.48 26.92
N PRO A 202 -15.87 12.60 27.30
CA PRO A 202 -15.83 12.07 28.66
C PRO A 202 -15.41 13.13 29.66
N LYS A 203 -15.97 13.05 30.87
CA LYS A 203 -15.79 14.05 31.92
C LYS A 203 -14.81 13.58 32.99
N PRO A 204 -14.14 14.51 33.69
CA PRO A 204 -13.29 14.18 34.82
C PRO A 204 -14.06 13.37 35.87
N GLY A 205 -13.42 12.32 36.41
CA GLY A 205 -14.02 11.42 37.39
C GLY A 205 -14.84 10.26 36.81
N GLU A 206 -15.22 10.31 35.52
CA GLU A 206 -15.90 9.19 34.86
C GLU A 206 -14.96 7.99 34.64
N THR A 207 -15.55 6.82 34.40
CA THR A 207 -14.80 5.62 34.04
C THR A 207 -14.88 5.37 32.54
N LEU A 208 -13.71 5.27 31.90
CA LEU A 208 -13.58 4.96 30.47
C LEU A 208 -13.07 3.52 30.31
N LEU A 209 -13.88 2.66 29.71
CA LEU A 209 -13.45 1.32 29.28
C LEU A 209 -12.97 1.37 27.82
N VAL A 210 -11.73 0.93 27.59
CA VAL A 210 -11.14 0.81 26.25
C VAL A 210 -10.89 -0.66 25.92
N THR A 211 -11.59 -1.19 24.92
CA THR A 211 -11.33 -2.53 24.39
C THR A 211 -10.19 -2.47 23.37
N GLY A 212 -9.37 -3.53 23.30
CA GLY A 212 -8.17 -3.53 22.44
C GLY A 212 -7.19 -2.40 22.80
N ALA A 213 -7.07 -2.08 24.09
CA ALA A 213 -6.36 -0.90 24.60
C ALA A 213 -4.87 -0.87 24.23
N ALA A 214 -4.24 -2.03 24.01
CA ALA A 214 -2.85 -2.12 23.56
C ALA A 214 -2.67 -1.91 22.03
N GLY A 215 -3.76 -1.75 21.27
CA GLY A 215 -3.73 -1.48 19.84
C GLY A 215 -3.42 0.00 19.51
N ALA A 216 -3.16 0.30 18.24
CA ALA A 216 -2.79 1.64 17.79
C ALA A 216 -3.84 2.71 18.18
N THR A 217 -5.12 2.48 17.88
CA THR A 217 -6.19 3.43 18.25
C THR A 217 -6.49 3.41 19.75
N GLY A 218 -6.58 2.21 20.35
CA GLY A 218 -6.95 2.04 21.76
C GLY A 218 -5.94 2.67 22.72
N SER A 219 -4.64 2.57 22.42
CA SER A 219 -3.58 3.12 23.26
C SER A 219 -3.59 4.65 23.28
N VAL A 220 -3.93 5.27 22.15
CA VAL A 220 -4.13 6.73 22.06
C VAL A 220 -5.41 7.14 22.80
N ALA A 221 -6.52 6.43 22.60
CA ALA A 221 -7.78 6.73 23.29
C ALA A 221 -7.64 6.62 24.82
N GLY A 222 -6.92 5.62 25.32
CA GLY A 222 -6.65 5.47 26.75
C GLY A 222 -5.84 6.64 27.32
N GLN A 223 -4.82 7.11 26.59
CA GLN A 223 -4.05 8.29 27.00
C GLN A 223 -4.91 9.56 27.00
N LEU A 224 -5.74 9.77 25.97
CA LEU A 224 -6.67 10.90 25.91
C LEU A 224 -7.68 10.86 27.07
N GLY A 225 -8.17 9.68 27.44
CA GLY A 225 -9.07 9.52 28.60
C GLY A 225 -8.39 9.87 29.92
N LYS A 226 -7.11 9.51 30.09
CA LYS A 226 -6.32 9.92 31.26
C LYS A 226 -6.14 11.44 31.31
N ILE A 227 -5.83 12.07 30.17
CA ILE A 227 -5.71 13.53 30.05
C ILE A 227 -7.04 14.23 30.39
N ALA A 228 -8.17 13.64 30.00
CA ALA A 228 -9.52 14.14 30.33
C ALA A 228 -9.92 13.96 31.80
N GLY A 229 -9.07 13.35 32.64
CA GLY A 229 -9.32 13.14 34.07
C GLY A 229 -10.18 11.90 34.37
N CYS A 230 -10.31 10.96 33.44
CA CYS A 230 -11.09 9.74 33.64
C CYS A 230 -10.29 8.64 34.33
N ARG A 231 -11.00 7.75 35.03
CA ARG A 231 -10.48 6.43 35.39
C ARG A 231 -10.53 5.52 34.15
N VAL A 232 -9.38 5.33 33.51
CA VAL A 232 -9.28 4.45 32.32
C VAL A 232 -9.02 2.99 32.72
N ILE A 233 -9.82 2.08 32.18
CA ILE A 233 -9.65 0.62 32.26
C ILE A 233 -9.45 0.10 30.84
N GLY A 234 -8.37 -0.64 30.60
CA GLY A 234 -8.05 -1.22 29.30
C GLY A 234 -8.22 -2.74 29.29
N SER A 235 -8.68 -3.30 28.18
CA SER A 235 -8.64 -4.74 27.91
C SER A 235 -7.70 -5.06 26.75
N ALA A 236 -6.86 -6.07 26.93
CA ALA A 236 -5.86 -6.55 25.97
C ALA A 236 -5.80 -8.08 25.94
N GLY A 237 -5.23 -8.64 24.88
CA GLY A 237 -5.26 -10.09 24.62
C GLY A 237 -4.17 -10.93 25.30
N THR A 238 -3.22 -10.32 26.01
CA THR A 238 -2.07 -11.01 26.64
C THR A 238 -1.59 -10.25 27.87
N ALA A 239 -1.00 -10.94 28.86
CA ALA A 239 -0.51 -10.31 30.09
C ALA A 239 0.59 -9.23 29.89
N ALA A 240 1.39 -9.34 28.82
CA ALA A 240 2.43 -8.37 28.49
C ALA A 240 1.91 -7.07 27.85
N LYS A 241 0.60 -6.96 27.59
CA LYS A 241 -0.05 -5.88 26.86
C LYS A 241 -1.08 -5.15 27.70
#